data_AF-A0A838EAW3-F1
#
_entry.id   AF-A0A838EAW3-F1
#
_cell.length_a   1.000
_cell.length_b   1.000
_cell.length_c   1.000
_cell.angle_alpha   90.00
_cell.angle_beta   90.00
_cell.angle_gamma   90.00
#
_symmetry.space_group_name_H-M   'P 1'
#
loop_
_entity.id
_entity.type
_entity.pdbx_description
1 polymer ?
#
loop_
_entity_poly.entity_id
_entity_poly.type
_entity_poly.pdbx_seq_one_letter_code
_entity_poly.pdbx_strand_id
1 'polypeptide(L)'
;MRCPRCAASLPGRPNFCLRCGTALEDDDRAGAGRGHRPGADEPAGVADALAEGLAEAARLIACPQCGATNAASRMMCGRCGRRLDTPAPEADAGEEPRPVPHSPGRFRLLVAALALVAGSVVVGVVLAFAAARGLGPFTGVVPAPAVTGPAALETVAASASSAAPAAGDVTYDAANVLDGDPTTAWHEGERGSGIDEWVEVELAAERPVSRVLVWNGYQRQGRFADHARVARMEISVAERVFTVDLRDLQGPQAVDLPEPVTADRVRLTILDVYPGDRYEDTAISEIEIFGPRTEGG
;
A
#
# COMPACT_ATOMS: atom_id res chain seq x y z
N MET A 1 11.71 13.14 1.64
CA MET A 1 10.50 13.50 0.86
C MET A 1 9.26 13.42 1.75
N ARG A 2 8.08 13.90 1.33
CA ARG A 2 6.83 13.69 2.08
C ARG A 2 5.94 12.67 1.37
N CYS A 3 5.34 11.76 2.13
CA CYS A 3 4.37 10.82 1.59
C CYS A 3 3.15 11.58 1.04
N PRO A 4 2.75 11.37 -0.23
CA PRO A 4 1.59 12.05 -0.81
C PRO A 4 0.26 11.62 -0.18
N ARG A 5 0.21 10.48 0.51
CA ARG A 5 -1.00 9.94 1.14
C ARG A 5 -1.19 10.39 2.59
N CYS A 6 -0.15 10.29 3.42
CA CYS A 6 -0.27 10.54 4.86
C CYS A 6 0.57 11.72 5.36
N ALA A 7 1.21 12.46 4.44
CA ALA A 7 2.09 13.59 4.71
C ALA A 7 3.29 13.29 5.64
N ALA A 8 3.56 12.02 5.96
CA ALA A 8 4.70 11.61 6.75
C ALA A 8 6.01 12.13 6.12
N SER A 9 6.88 12.68 6.94
CA SER A 9 8.25 13.02 6.53
C SER A 9 9.06 11.73 6.47
N LEU A 10 9.67 11.46 5.33
CA LEU A 10 10.38 10.22 5.08
C LEU A 10 11.87 10.49 4.87
N PRO A 11 12.75 9.76 5.61
CA PRO A 11 14.19 9.81 5.39
C PRO A 11 14.55 9.13 4.06
N GLY A 12 15.49 9.72 3.31
CA GLY A 12 15.97 9.15 2.04
C GLY A 12 14.94 9.18 0.90
N ARG A 13 14.99 8.13 0.05
CA ARG A 13 14.10 7.86 -1.09
C ARG A 13 13.64 6.39 -1.06
N PRO A 14 12.81 6.00 -0.07
CA PRO A 14 12.31 4.64 -0.02
C PRO A 14 11.26 4.41 -1.11
N ASN A 15 11.16 3.18 -1.63
CA ASN A 15 10.13 2.81 -2.61
C ASN A 15 8.70 2.97 -2.08
N PHE A 16 8.53 3.01 -0.75
CA PHE A 16 7.22 3.12 -0.10
C PHE A 16 7.30 3.93 1.21
N CYS A 17 6.16 4.49 1.62
CA CYS A 17 6.01 5.23 2.85
C CYS A 17 5.93 4.28 4.04
N LEU A 18 6.93 4.34 4.91
CA LEU A 18 7.02 3.53 6.13
C LEU A 18 5.83 3.66 7.08
N ARG A 19 5.06 4.76 7.01
CA ARG A 19 3.87 4.97 7.86
C ARG A 19 2.58 4.36 7.31
N CYS A 20 2.47 4.18 6.00
CA CYS A 20 1.17 3.84 5.40
C CYS A 20 1.26 2.97 4.13
N GLY A 21 2.44 2.42 3.84
CA GLY A 21 2.70 1.54 2.70
C GLY A 21 2.51 2.17 1.32
N THR A 22 2.37 3.50 1.22
CA THR A 22 2.15 4.16 -0.09
C THR A 22 3.43 4.16 -0.91
N ALA A 23 3.40 3.57 -2.10
CA ALA A 23 4.53 3.62 -3.04
C ALA A 23 4.94 5.07 -3.34
N LEU A 24 6.25 5.30 -3.40
CA LEU A 24 6.91 6.57 -3.64
C LEU A 24 7.86 6.34 -4.82
N GLU A 25 7.70 7.12 -5.87
CA GLU A 25 8.34 6.90 -7.18
C GLU A 25 9.88 6.86 -7.14
N ASP A 26 10.42 5.96 -7.98
CA ASP A 26 11.61 6.19 -8.81
C ASP A 26 11.16 6.16 -10.28
N ASP A 27 11.41 7.22 -11.05
CA ASP A 27 10.91 7.42 -12.42
C ASP A 27 11.62 6.57 -13.52
N ASP A 28 12.54 5.64 -13.22
CA ASP A 28 13.55 5.21 -14.21
C ASP A 28 13.78 3.70 -14.47
N ARG A 29 12.89 2.75 -14.11
CA ARG A 29 13.14 1.32 -14.46
C ARG A 29 11.91 0.53 -14.91
N ALA A 30 11.62 0.61 -16.21
CA ALA A 30 10.82 -0.38 -16.94
C ALA A 30 11.74 -1.13 -17.92
N GLY A 31 11.95 -2.43 -17.73
CA GLY A 31 12.63 -3.27 -18.73
C GLY A 31 12.91 -4.72 -18.32
N ALA A 32 12.27 -5.65 -19.06
CA ALA A 32 12.52 -7.11 -19.19
C ALA A 32 12.04 -8.03 -18.04
N GLY A 33 11.42 -9.21 -18.25
CA GLY A 33 11.15 -10.01 -19.45
C GLY A 33 10.22 -11.21 -19.10
N ARG A 34 9.69 -11.89 -20.14
CA ARG A 34 8.57 -12.86 -20.13
C ARG A 34 9.03 -14.34 -20.08
N GLY A 35 8.14 -15.25 -19.65
CA GLY A 35 8.21 -16.71 -19.89
C GLY A 35 6.95 -17.47 -19.42
N HIS A 36 6.52 -18.52 -20.12
CA HIS A 36 5.15 -19.08 -20.21
C HIS A 36 5.00 -20.51 -19.62
N ARG A 37 3.78 -20.89 -19.16
CA ARG A 37 3.27 -22.19 -18.59
C ARG A 37 3.01 -23.29 -19.69
N PRO A 38 2.28 -24.46 -19.56
CA PRO A 38 1.49 -25.12 -18.44
C PRO A 38 1.42 -26.70 -18.39
N GLY A 39 0.62 -27.24 -17.42
CA GLY A 39 -0.18 -28.51 -17.46
C GLY A 39 -0.02 -29.43 -16.21
N ALA A 40 -1.01 -30.09 -15.56
CA ALA A 40 -2.44 -30.42 -15.84
C ALA A 40 -3.20 -30.99 -14.58
N ASP A 41 -4.55 -30.89 -14.58
CA ASP A 41 -5.66 -31.75 -14.03
C ASP A 41 -5.68 -32.22 -12.53
N GLU A 42 -6.72 -32.17 -11.67
CA GLU A 42 -8.20 -32.45 -11.67
C GLU A 42 -8.91 -31.86 -10.38
N PRO A 43 -10.26 -31.92 -10.17
CA PRO A 43 -11.03 -30.86 -9.45
C PRO A 43 -11.53 -31.16 -8.00
N ALA A 44 -11.63 -30.12 -7.15
CA ALA A 44 -12.47 -30.07 -5.94
C ALA A 44 -13.37 -28.79 -5.91
N GLY A 45 -14.22 -28.66 -6.93
CA GLY A 45 -14.78 -27.39 -7.39
C GLY A 45 -15.96 -26.74 -6.65
N VAL A 46 -15.98 -26.66 -5.31
CA VAL A 46 -16.91 -25.71 -4.65
C VAL A 46 -16.26 -24.97 -3.48
N ALA A 47 -15.48 -25.65 -2.65
CA ALA A 47 -14.63 -25.00 -1.65
C ALA A 47 -13.42 -24.35 -2.33
N ASP A 48 -12.81 -25.06 -3.28
CA ASP A 48 -11.66 -24.56 -4.04
C ASP A 48 -12.04 -23.35 -4.87
N ALA A 49 -13.21 -23.32 -5.50
CA ALA A 49 -13.64 -22.15 -6.28
C ALA A 49 -13.82 -20.88 -5.42
N LEU A 50 -14.23 -21.04 -4.16
CA LEU A 50 -14.31 -19.91 -3.21
C LEU A 50 -12.92 -19.51 -2.72
N ALA A 51 -12.04 -20.48 -2.42
CA ALA A 51 -10.65 -20.24 -2.05
C ALA A 51 -9.85 -19.59 -3.19
N GLU A 52 -10.02 -20.06 -4.43
CA GLU A 52 -9.46 -19.50 -5.67
C GLU A 52 -9.97 -18.08 -5.92
N GLY A 53 -11.26 -17.82 -5.69
CA GLY A 53 -11.85 -16.49 -5.82
C GLY A 53 -11.30 -15.49 -4.80
N LEU A 54 -11.04 -15.93 -3.56
CA LEU A 54 -10.42 -15.12 -2.51
C LEU A 54 -8.90 -14.96 -2.73
N ALA A 55 -8.24 -15.96 -3.30
CA ALA A 55 -6.82 -15.92 -3.69
C ALA A 55 -6.57 -14.94 -4.85
N GLU A 56 -7.38 -14.97 -5.92
CA GLU A 56 -7.27 -14.00 -7.02
C GLU A 56 -7.48 -12.56 -6.52
N ALA A 57 -8.31 -12.38 -5.49
CA ALA A 57 -8.60 -11.08 -4.89
C ALA A 57 -7.46 -10.52 -4.01
N ALA A 58 -6.61 -11.37 -3.44
CA ALA A 58 -5.53 -10.97 -2.53
C ALA A 58 -4.18 -10.69 -3.22
N ARG A 59 -4.03 -10.93 -4.54
CA ARG A 59 -2.78 -10.63 -5.29
C ARG A 59 -2.45 -9.14 -5.39
N LEU A 60 -1.17 -8.79 -5.55
CA LEU A 60 -0.72 -7.40 -5.73
C LEU A 60 -0.57 -7.00 -7.21
N ILE A 61 -1.22 -5.90 -7.62
CA ILE A 61 -1.11 -5.30 -8.96
C ILE A 61 -0.52 -3.88 -8.92
N ALA A 62 0.09 -3.46 -10.02
CA ALA A 62 0.54 -2.07 -10.20
C ALA A 62 -0.61 -1.28 -10.78
N CYS A 63 -0.81 -0.07 -10.28
CA CYS A 63 -1.62 0.90 -10.99
C CYS A 63 -0.93 1.27 -12.31
N PRO A 64 -1.58 1.10 -13.48
CA PRO A 64 -0.99 1.43 -14.77
C PRO A 64 -0.76 2.93 -14.96
N GLN A 65 -1.37 3.78 -14.12
CA GLN A 65 -1.19 5.23 -14.18
C GLN A 65 0.01 5.73 -13.37
N CYS A 66 0.22 5.20 -12.15
CA CYS A 66 1.18 5.79 -11.20
C CYS A 66 2.12 4.76 -10.56
N GLY A 67 2.13 3.53 -11.06
CA GLY A 67 2.99 2.44 -10.56
C GLY A 67 2.64 1.88 -9.18
N ALA A 68 1.75 2.54 -8.42
CA ALA A 68 1.44 2.16 -7.05
C ALA A 68 0.97 0.71 -6.93
N THR A 69 1.53 -0.03 -5.98
CA THR A 69 1.07 -1.37 -5.63
C THR A 69 -0.29 -1.30 -4.92
N ASN A 70 -1.25 -2.09 -5.39
CA ASN A 70 -2.59 -2.21 -4.84
C ASN A 70 -2.99 -3.69 -4.82
N ALA A 71 -3.86 -4.11 -3.91
CA ALA A 71 -4.53 -5.40 -4.04
C ALA A 71 -5.37 -5.43 -5.33
N ALA A 72 -5.40 -6.56 -6.04
CA ALA A 72 -6.17 -6.73 -7.26
C ALA A 72 -7.69 -6.62 -7.06
N SER A 73 -8.16 -6.92 -5.86
CA SER A 73 -9.54 -6.69 -5.44
C SER A 73 -9.95 -5.22 -5.38
N ARG A 74 -9.01 -4.27 -5.40
CA ARG A 74 -9.38 -2.85 -5.39
C ARG A 74 -9.97 -2.41 -6.72
N MET A 75 -11.14 -1.79 -6.65
CA MET A 75 -11.69 -1.07 -7.81
C MET A 75 -10.93 0.22 -8.13
N MET A 76 -10.27 0.85 -7.15
CA MET A 76 -9.58 2.14 -7.32
C MET A 76 -8.18 2.13 -6.74
N CYS A 77 -7.25 2.80 -7.41
CA CYS A 77 -5.91 3.02 -6.94
C CYS A 77 -5.92 3.89 -5.68
N GLY A 78 -5.37 3.36 -4.59
CA GLY A 78 -5.25 4.11 -3.33
C GLY A 78 -4.24 5.26 -3.36
N ARG A 79 -3.54 5.48 -4.47
CA ARG A 79 -2.58 6.58 -4.67
C ARG A 79 -3.16 7.68 -5.56
N CYS A 80 -3.63 7.33 -6.76
CA CYS A 80 -4.05 8.31 -7.78
C CYS A 80 -5.56 8.30 -8.09
N GLY A 81 -6.34 7.38 -7.50
CA GLY A 81 -7.79 7.28 -7.74
C GLY A 81 -8.20 6.61 -9.06
N ARG A 82 -7.25 6.21 -9.91
CA ARG A 82 -7.50 5.47 -11.17
C ARG A 82 -8.23 4.15 -10.89
N ARG A 83 -9.22 3.81 -11.72
CA ARG A 83 -9.86 2.50 -11.76
C ARG A 83 -8.87 1.37 -12.12
N LEU A 84 -8.92 0.23 -11.42
CA LEU A 84 -8.01 -0.92 -11.62
C LEU A 84 -8.69 -2.13 -12.28
N ASP A 85 -9.99 -2.03 -12.55
CA ASP A 85 -10.97 -3.06 -12.94
C ASP A 85 -11.03 -3.38 -14.44
N THR A 86 -9.97 -3.11 -15.23
CA THR A 86 -9.96 -3.43 -16.67
C THR A 86 -8.79 -4.35 -17.03
N PRO A 87 -9.01 -5.50 -17.69
CA PRO A 87 -7.91 -6.24 -18.32
C PRO A 87 -7.22 -5.31 -19.31
N ALA A 88 -5.88 -5.36 -19.33
CA ALA A 88 -5.09 -4.53 -20.22
C ALA A 88 -5.61 -4.72 -21.66
N PRO A 89 -6.00 -3.64 -22.39
CA PRO A 89 -6.28 -3.78 -23.80
C PRO A 89 -5.00 -4.28 -24.48
N GLU A 90 -5.14 -5.32 -25.30
CA GLU A 90 -4.08 -5.75 -26.21
C GLU A 90 -3.60 -4.52 -26.98
N ALA A 91 -2.29 -4.37 -27.09
CA ALA A 91 -1.67 -3.23 -27.75
C ALA A 91 -2.03 -3.27 -29.24
N ASP A 92 -3.10 -2.58 -29.61
CA ASP A 92 -3.36 -2.21 -30.99
C ASP A 92 -2.60 -0.91 -31.30
N ALA A 93 -2.00 -0.92 -32.48
CA ALA A 93 -1.06 0.07 -32.94
C ALA A 93 -1.78 1.36 -33.35
N GLY A 94 -1.29 2.49 -32.83
CA GLY A 94 -1.30 3.80 -33.50
C GLY A 94 -2.62 4.57 -33.53
N GLU A 95 -2.70 5.64 -32.74
CA GLU A 95 -3.24 6.92 -33.22
C GLU A 95 -2.64 8.06 -32.37
N GLU A 96 -1.91 8.99 -33.01
CA GLU A 96 -1.34 10.16 -32.35
C GLU A 96 -2.43 11.18 -31.93
N PRO A 97 -2.32 11.83 -30.76
CA PRO A 97 -3.29 12.86 -30.36
C PRO A 97 -3.11 14.14 -31.19
N ARG A 98 -4.18 14.57 -31.86
CA ARG A 98 -4.24 15.86 -32.57
C ARG A 98 -4.22 17.05 -31.60
N PRO A 99 -3.53 18.16 -31.95
CA PRO A 99 -3.44 19.34 -31.11
C PRO A 99 -4.77 20.11 -31.02
N VAL A 100 -5.10 20.57 -29.82
CA VAL A 100 -6.28 21.40 -29.52
C VAL A 100 -5.91 22.89 -29.71
N PRO A 101 -6.63 23.67 -30.52
CA PRO A 101 -6.34 25.09 -30.69
C PRO A 101 -6.86 25.92 -29.50
N HIS A 102 -6.00 26.76 -28.92
CA HIS A 102 -6.41 27.83 -28.01
C HIS A 102 -6.83 29.08 -28.81
N SER A 103 -7.99 29.64 -28.48
CA SER A 103 -8.46 30.91 -29.03
C SER A 103 -8.00 32.09 -28.16
N PRO A 104 -7.39 33.15 -28.74
CA PRO A 104 -7.21 34.41 -28.04
C PRO A 104 -8.33 35.37 -28.41
N GLY A 105 -9.36 35.44 -27.57
CA GLY A 105 -10.41 36.46 -27.65
C GLY A 105 -9.90 37.81 -27.20
N ARG A 106 -9.33 38.59 -28.13
CA ARG A 106 -9.17 40.04 -27.98
C ARG A 106 -10.50 40.70 -28.33
N PHE A 107 -11.22 41.26 -27.36
CA PHE A 107 -12.20 42.30 -27.65
C PHE A 107 -11.99 43.49 -26.71
N ARG A 108 -11.41 44.55 -27.30
CA ARG A 108 -11.34 45.88 -26.71
C ARG A 108 -12.75 46.49 -26.78
N LEU A 109 -13.25 46.97 -25.64
CA LEU A 109 -14.09 48.17 -25.64
C LEU A 109 -13.97 48.88 -24.28
N LEU A 110 -12.90 49.66 -24.21
CA LEU A 110 -12.71 50.80 -23.33
C LEU A 110 -13.79 51.85 -23.66
N VAL A 111 -14.83 52.01 -22.83
CA VAL A 111 -15.50 53.32 -22.60
C VAL A 111 -16.12 53.44 -21.18
N ALA A 112 -16.43 52.37 -20.45
CA ALA A 112 -17.13 52.48 -19.14
C ALA A 112 -16.19 52.66 -17.90
N ALA A 113 -14.97 53.16 -18.08
CA ALA A 113 -13.91 53.10 -17.07
C ALA A 113 -13.84 54.27 -16.07
N LEU A 114 -14.77 55.23 -16.08
CA LEU A 114 -14.63 56.46 -15.25
C LEU A 114 -15.78 56.76 -14.26
N ALA A 115 -16.77 55.88 -14.11
CA ALA A 115 -17.83 56.03 -13.10
C ALA A 115 -17.79 54.99 -11.96
N LEU A 116 -17.05 53.88 -12.10
CA LEU A 116 -16.99 52.80 -11.10
C LEU A 116 -15.89 52.97 -10.04
N VAL A 117 -14.92 53.88 -10.26
CA VAL A 117 -13.78 54.08 -9.36
C VAL A 117 -14.16 54.88 -8.10
N ALA A 118 -15.19 55.74 -8.16
CA ALA A 118 -15.61 56.53 -6.99
C ALA A 118 -16.50 55.74 -6.01
N GLY A 119 -17.35 54.82 -6.50
CA GLY A 119 -18.22 54.00 -5.66
C GLY A 119 -17.49 52.85 -4.94
N SER A 120 -16.42 52.34 -5.52
CA SER A 120 -15.65 51.20 -4.99
C SER A 120 -14.79 51.56 -3.77
N VAL A 121 -14.35 52.82 -3.66
CA VAL A 121 -13.58 53.30 -2.49
C VAL A 121 -14.48 53.39 -1.24
N VAL A 122 -15.73 53.82 -1.39
CA VAL A 122 -16.67 53.96 -0.25
C VAL A 122 -17.10 52.60 0.30
N VAL A 123 -17.41 51.65 -0.57
CA VAL A 123 -17.77 50.28 -0.16
C VAL A 123 -16.57 49.55 0.48
N GLY A 124 -15.36 49.75 -0.04
CA GLY A 124 -14.14 49.17 0.52
C GLY A 124 -13.82 49.68 1.94
N VAL A 125 -14.01 50.97 2.20
CA VAL A 125 -13.76 51.57 3.53
C VAL A 125 -14.81 51.12 4.55
N VAL A 126 -16.08 50.97 4.16
CA VAL A 126 -17.15 50.46 5.05
C VAL A 126 -16.94 48.98 5.39
N LEU A 127 -16.56 48.15 4.41
CA LEU A 127 -16.26 46.72 4.64
C LEU A 127 -15.00 46.54 5.51
N ALA A 128 -13.96 47.36 5.33
CA ALA A 128 -12.77 47.33 6.17
C ALA A 128 -13.07 47.74 7.63
N PHE A 129 -13.93 48.74 7.84
CA PHE A 129 -14.36 49.15 9.19
C PHE A 129 -15.25 48.11 9.88
N ALA A 130 -16.05 47.35 9.13
CA ALA A 130 -16.85 46.25 9.68
C ALA A 130 -15.99 45.03 10.07
N ALA A 131 -14.98 44.69 9.25
CA ALA A 131 -14.03 43.62 9.54
C ALA A 131 -13.19 43.89 10.81
N ALA A 132 -12.84 45.15 11.07
CA ALA A 132 -12.12 45.55 12.28
C ALA A 132 -12.95 45.42 13.59
N ARG A 133 -14.26 45.17 13.50
CA ARG A 133 -15.16 45.01 14.67
C ARG A 133 -15.67 43.58 14.89
N GLY A 134 -15.17 42.59 14.14
CA GLY A 134 -15.45 41.17 14.40
C GLY A 134 -16.90 40.72 14.23
N LEU A 135 -17.75 41.51 13.57
CA LEU A 135 -19.17 41.23 13.31
C LEU A 135 -19.35 40.79 11.85
N GLY A 136 -18.87 39.60 11.51
CA GLY A 136 -19.11 38.95 10.22
C GLY A 136 -19.84 37.61 10.43
N PRO A 137 -20.82 37.23 9.58
CA PRO A 137 -21.68 36.06 9.80
C PRO A 137 -21.01 34.70 9.53
N PHE A 138 -19.68 34.65 9.41
CA PHE A 138 -18.93 33.45 9.04
C PHE A 138 -17.74 33.24 9.98
N THR A 139 -18.01 33.01 11.26
CA THR A 139 -17.04 32.42 12.20
C THR A 139 -17.27 30.92 12.42
N GLY A 140 -18.04 30.27 11.54
CA GLY A 140 -18.18 28.82 11.51
C GLY A 140 -17.01 28.19 10.77
N VAL A 141 -15.86 28.04 11.44
CA VAL A 141 -14.88 27.02 11.01
C VAL A 141 -15.54 25.68 11.30
N VAL A 142 -16.20 25.08 10.30
CA VAL A 142 -16.55 23.67 10.37
C VAL A 142 -15.23 22.91 10.27
N PRO A 143 -14.73 22.25 11.33
CA PRO A 143 -13.54 21.44 11.19
C PRO A 143 -13.82 20.41 10.10
N ALA A 144 -12.93 20.33 9.10
CA ALA A 144 -12.99 19.23 8.15
C ALA A 144 -12.95 17.92 8.95
N PRO A 145 -13.80 16.92 8.65
CA PRO A 145 -13.77 15.65 9.37
C PRO A 145 -12.33 15.12 9.29
N ALA A 146 -11.75 14.82 10.45
CA ALA A 146 -10.46 14.19 10.52
C ALA A 146 -10.61 12.82 9.87
N VAL A 147 -10.17 12.70 8.61
CA VAL A 147 -10.07 11.41 7.94
C VAL A 147 -8.98 10.63 8.68
N THR A 148 -9.36 9.90 9.72
CA THR A 148 -8.47 8.95 10.37
C THR A 148 -8.12 7.90 9.31
N GLY A 149 -6.83 7.85 8.94
CA GLY A 149 -6.32 6.74 8.14
C GLY A 149 -6.62 5.39 8.81
N PRO A 150 -6.46 4.26 8.10
CA PRO A 150 -6.56 2.95 8.75
C PRO A 150 -5.59 2.95 9.94
N ALA A 151 -6.10 2.69 11.14
CA ALA A 151 -5.28 2.56 12.33
C ALA A 151 -4.68 1.16 12.34
N ALA A 152 -3.36 1.06 12.58
CA ALA A 152 -2.73 -0.20 12.88
C ALA A 152 -3.44 -0.81 14.11
N LEU A 153 -3.73 -2.09 14.05
CA LEU A 153 -4.21 -2.85 15.18
C LEU A 153 -3.03 -3.10 16.12
N GLU A 154 -3.29 -3.07 17.42
CA GLU A 154 -2.27 -3.37 18.43
C GLU A 154 -1.94 -4.86 18.38
N THR A 155 -0.67 -5.19 18.17
CA THR A 155 -0.10 -6.53 18.17
C THR A 155 0.66 -6.78 19.46
N VAL A 156 0.57 -7.97 20.04
CA VAL A 156 1.15 -8.28 21.36
C VAL A 156 2.27 -9.32 21.32
N ALA A 157 2.27 -10.19 20.33
CA ALA A 157 3.28 -11.24 20.18
C ALA A 157 3.36 -11.73 18.74
N ALA A 158 4.49 -12.35 18.40
CA ALA A 158 4.65 -13.15 17.20
C ALA A 158 5.24 -14.52 17.56
N SER A 159 4.83 -15.55 16.82
CA SER A 159 5.40 -16.90 16.86
C SER A 159 5.67 -17.39 15.44
N ALA A 160 6.53 -18.40 15.29
CA ALA A 160 6.84 -18.98 13.99
C ALA A 160 7.00 -20.50 14.09
N SER A 161 6.90 -21.19 12.95
CA SER A 161 7.17 -22.62 12.84
C SER A 161 8.61 -22.98 13.19
N SER A 162 9.55 -22.12 12.77
CA SER A 162 10.98 -22.25 13.04
C SER A 162 11.64 -20.87 13.10
N ALA A 163 12.90 -20.82 13.49
CA ALA A 163 13.74 -19.63 13.38
C ALA A 163 15.20 -20.02 13.15
N ALA A 164 15.90 -19.30 12.28
CA ALA A 164 17.33 -19.49 12.09
C ALA A 164 18.10 -19.23 13.40
N PRO A 165 19.19 -19.97 13.68
CA PRO A 165 19.97 -19.74 14.89
C PRO A 165 20.60 -18.34 14.88
N ALA A 166 20.66 -17.72 16.05
CA ALA A 166 21.30 -16.43 16.20
C ALA A 166 22.76 -16.43 15.71
N ALA A 167 23.17 -15.34 15.07
CA ALA A 167 24.51 -15.13 14.54
C ALA A 167 25.20 -14.00 15.30
N GLY A 168 25.91 -14.34 16.38
CA GLY A 168 26.47 -13.35 17.30
C GLY A 168 25.36 -12.62 18.03
N ASP A 169 25.31 -11.30 17.89
CA ASP A 169 24.28 -10.44 18.51
C ASP A 169 23.02 -10.28 17.63
N VAL A 170 22.98 -10.91 16.44
CA VAL A 170 21.83 -10.85 15.54
C VAL A 170 20.91 -12.03 15.82
N THR A 171 19.67 -11.75 16.21
CA THR A 171 18.58 -12.72 16.35
C THR A 171 17.77 -12.79 15.07
N TYR A 172 17.07 -13.91 14.87
CA TYR A 172 16.17 -14.13 13.74
C TYR A 172 14.79 -14.65 14.17
N ASP A 173 14.43 -14.42 15.42
CA ASP A 173 13.19 -14.90 16.02
C ASP A 173 11.95 -14.18 15.47
N ALA A 174 10.79 -14.81 15.61
CA ALA A 174 9.51 -14.26 15.15
C ALA A 174 9.22 -12.85 15.70
N ALA A 175 9.70 -12.51 16.90
CA ALA A 175 9.50 -11.20 17.52
C ALA A 175 10.08 -10.04 16.69
N ASN A 176 11.07 -10.31 15.84
CA ASN A 176 11.66 -9.29 14.97
C ASN A 176 10.66 -8.75 13.94
N VAL A 177 9.58 -9.46 13.60
CA VAL A 177 8.58 -8.94 12.65
C VAL A 177 7.67 -7.85 13.24
N LEU A 178 7.78 -7.57 14.55
CA LEU A 178 6.94 -6.62 15.27
C LEU A 178 7.77 -5.57 16.06
N ASP A 179 9.09 -5.51 15.84
CA ASP A 179 9.97 -4.63 16.63
C ASP A 179 10.04 -3.19 16.09
N GLY A 180 9.42 -2.93 14.93
CA GLY A 180 9.39 -1.63 14.27
C GLY A 180 10.72 -1.23 13.63
N ASP A 181 11.70 -2.14 13.55
CA ASP A 181 12.97 -1.97 12.88
C ASP A 181 13.06 -2.89 11.65
N PRO A 182 12.79 -2.38 10.43
CA PRO A 182 12.87 -3.22 9.24
C PRO A 182 14.30 -3.73 8.95
N THR A 183 15.33 -3.32 9.70
CA THR A 183 16.69 -3.85 9.55
C THR A 183 16.97 -5.09 10.41
N THR A 184 16.01 -5.56 11.20
CA THR A 184 15.93 -6.91 11.78
C THR A 184 14.97 -7.75 10.93
N ALA A 185 14.94 -9.08 11.15
CA ALA A 185 14.01 -9.95 10.45
C ALA A 185 13.81 -11.26 11.19
N TRP A 186 12.63 -11.86 11.02
CA TRP A 186 12.50 -13.30 11.18
C TRP A 186 13.14 -13.98 9.97
N HIS A 187 13.94 -15.01 10.22
CA HIS A 187 14.41 -15.94 9.20
C HIS A 187 13.89 -17.32 9.56
N GLU A 188 13.29 -18.02 8.60
CA GLU A 188 12.98 -19.43 8.76
C GLU A 188 14.26 -20.23 9.07
N GLY A 189 14.13 -21.31 9.85
CA GLY A 189 15.25 -22.07 10.39
C GLY A 189 15.36 -23.50 9.87
N GLU A 190 14.52 -23.89 8.90
CA GLU A 190 14.50 -25.24 8.37
C GLU A 190 15.49 -25.39 7.21
N ARG A 191 15.69 -26.62 6.73
CA ARG A 191 16.51 -26.83 5.53
C ARG A 191 15.75 -26.40 4.28
N GLY A 192 16.38 -25.56 3.47
CA GLY A 192 15.87 -25.12 2.18
C GLY A 192 15.46 -23.65 2.27
N SER A 193 14.37 -23.29 1.60
CA SER A 193 13.88 -21.92 1.54
C SER A 193 12.64 -21.65 2.39
N GLY A 194 12.35 -22.54 3.34
CA GLY A 194 11.20 -22.42 4.23
C GLY A 194 9.83 -22.43 3.56
N ILE A 195 9.64 -23.23 2.50
CA ILE A 195 8.27 -23.49 2.01
C ILE A 195 7.48 -24.19 3.11
N ASP A 196 6.22 -23.79 3.29
CA ASP A 196 5.30 -24.18 4.37
C ASP A 196 5.65 -23.66 5.78
N GLU A 197 6.78 -22.95 5.92
CA GLU A 197 7.12 -22.24 7.14
C GLU A 197 6.24 -20.99 7.29
N TRP A 198 5.93 -20.63 8.53
CA TRP A 198 4.98 -19.57 8.83
C TRP A 198 5.40 -18.71 10.01
N VAL A 199 4.88 -17.47 10.00
CA VAL A 199 4.90 -16.55 11.14
C VAL A 199 3.46 -16.13 11.46
N GLU A 200 3.09 -16.13 12.74
CA GLU A 200 1.76 -15.78 13.24
C GLU A 200 1.86 -14.59 14.18
N VAL A 201 1.05 -13.56 13.92
CA VAL A 201 0.95 -12.33 14.71
C VAL A 201 -0.31 -12.38 15.56
N GLU A 202 -0.16 -12.17 16.87
CA GLU A 202 -1.26 -12.08 17.83
C GLU A 202 -1.66 -10.61 18.05
N LEU A 203 -2.97 -10.35 18.04
CA LEU A 203 -3.57 -9.05 18.29
C LEU A 203 -3.95 -8.90 19.77
N ALA A 204 -3.91 -7.68 20.29
CA ALA A 204 -4.30 -7.39 21.68
C ALA A 204 -5.78 -7.71 21.99
N ALA A 205 -6.62 -7.73 20.96
CA ALA A 205 -8.03 -8.08 21.06
C ALA A 205 -8.53 -8.61 19.70
N GLU A 206 -9.63 -9.35 19.73
CA GLU A 206 -10.34 -9.75 18.51
C GLU A 206 -10.88 -8.49 17.79
N ARG A 207 -10.42 -8.28 16.55
CA ARG A 207 -10.71 -7.07 15.77
C ARG A 207 -10.89 -7.40 14.30
N PRO A 208 -11.66 -6.61 13.54
CA PRO A 208 -11.76 -6.77 12.10
C PRO A 208 -10.41 -6.43 11.45
N VAL A 209 -9.74 -7.42 10.89
CA VAL A 209 -8.53 -7.29 10.05
C VAL A 209 -8.97 -7.01 8.63
N SER A 210 -8.39 -5.99 8.01
CA SER A 210 -8.70 -5.64 6.61
C SER A 210 -7.47 -5.51 5.73
N ARG A 211 -6.28 -5.45 6.33
CA ARG A 211 -5.02 -5.25 5.61
C ARG A 211 -3.84 -5.74 6.44
N VAL A 212 -2.85 -6.26 5.72
CA VAL A 212 -1.53 -6.65 6.21
C VAL A 212 -0.49 -5.85 5.42
N LEU A 213 0.45 -5.18 6.09
CA LEU A 213 1.67 -4.68 5.47
C LEU A 213 2.79 -5.67 5.74
N VAL A 214 3.56 -6.01 4.71
CA VAL A 214 4.69 -6.94 4.80
C VAL A 214 5.94 -6.28 4.24
N TRP A 215 7.01 -6.25 5.03
CA TRP A 215 8.36 -5.94 4.57
C TRP A 215 9.06 -7.25 4.20
N ASN A 216 8.80 -7.70 2.97
CA ASN A 216 9.26 -8.98 2.44
C ASN A 216 10.79 -9.06 2.35
N GLY A 217 11.42 -10.18 2.69
CA GLY A 217 12.88 -10.33 2.66
C GLY A 217 13.58 -9.62 3.82
N TYR A 218 14.91 -9.70 3.84
CA TYR A 218 15.74 -9.04 4.85
C TYR A 218 16.11 -7.61 4.41
N GLN A 219 15.45 -6.59 4.95
CA GLN A 219 15.58 -5.20 4.46
C GLN A 219 16.83 -4.49 4.99
N ARG A 220 17.65 -5.16 5.81
CA ARG A 220 18.99 -4.67 6.17
C ARG A 220 19.80 -4.38 4.90
N GLN A 221 20.55 -3.28 4.92
CA GLN A 221 21.33 -2.84 3.77
C GLN A 221 22.20 -3.96 3.19
N GLY A 222 22.04 -4.21 1.89
CA GLY A 222 22.80 -5.23 1.16
C GLY A 222 22.36 -6.68 1.43
N ARG A 223 21.28 -6.91 2.20
CA ARG A 223 20.84 -8.27 2.55
C ARG A 223 19.61 -8.79 1.80
N PHE A 224 18.82 -7.89 1.22
CA PHE A 224 17.58 -8.25 0.53
C PHE A 224 17.78 -9.30 -0.57
N ALA A 225 18.74 -9.10 -1.47
CA ALA A 225 19.02 -10.05 -2.55
C ALA A 225 19.85 -11.26 -2.07
N ASP A 226 20.65 -11.10 -0.99
CA ASP A 226 21.48 -12.18 -0.44
C ASP A 226 20.62 -13.37 0.05
N HIS A 227 19.40 -13.12 0.54
CA HIS A 227 18.51 -14.10 1.16
C HIS A 227 17.27 -14.33 0.31
N ALA A 228 16.58 -15.46 0.52
CA ALA A 228 15.32 -15.71 -0.14
C ALA A 228 14.24 -14.73 0.35
N ARG A 229 13.28 -14.46 -0.53
CA ARG A 229 12.20 -13.49 -0.32
C ARG A 229 10.91 -14.17 -0.73
N VAL A 230 9.82 -13.93 -0.03
CA VAL A 230 8.55 -14.56 -0.35
C VAL A 230 8.04 -14.09 -1.72
N ALA A 231 7.79 -15.00 -2.64
CA ALA A 231 7.15 -14.73 -3.93
C ALA A 231 5.63 -14.91 -3.84
N ARG A 232 5.20 -15.95 -3.10
CA ARG A 232 3.79 -16.22 -2.82
C ARG A 232 3.60 -16.57 -1.35
N MET A 233 2.53 -16.05 -0.78
CA MET A 233 2.19 -16.20 0.63
C MET A 233 0.73 -16.58 0.79
N GLU A 234 0.46 -17.45 1.76
CA GLU A 234 -0.87 -17.65 2.30
C GLU A 234 -1.06 -16.75 3.52
N ILE A 235 -2.20 -16.08 3.63
CA ILE A 235 -2.62 -15.33 4.80
C ILE A 235 -3.88 -15.99 5.35
N SER A 236 -3.77 -16.55 6.54
CA SER A 236 -4.86 -17.19 7.26
C SER A 236 -5.36 -16.28 8.39
N VAL A 237 -6.66 -15.96 8.37
CA VAL A 237 -7.34 -15.10 9.35
C VAL A 237 -8.65 -15.78 9.76
N ALA A 238 -8.74 -16.21 11.01
CA ALA A 238 -9.79 -17.14 11.46
C ALA A 238 -9.88 -18.36 10.51
N GLU A 239 -11.07 -18.67 9.98
CA GLU A 239 -11.31 -19.77 9.03
C GLU A 239 -11.13 -19.35 7.56
N ARG A 240 -10.63 -18.14 7.29
CA ARG A 240 -10.44 -17.63 5.93
C ARG A 240 -8.97 -17.69 5.54
N VAL A 241 -8.74 -18.12 4.30
CA VAL A 241 -7.41 -18.26 3.71
C VAL A 241 -7.36 -17.42 2.44
N PHE A 242 -6.28 -16.66 2.28
CA PHE A 242 -6.04 -15.79 1.14
C PHE A 242 -4.64 -16.03 0.59
N THR A 243 -4.49 -16.20 -0.72
CA THR A 243 -3.16 -16.30 -1.35
C THR A 243 -2.79 -14.97 -2.00
N VAL A 244 -1.57 -14.49 -1.76
CA VAL A 244 -1.04 -13.26 -2.35
C VAL A 244 0.30 -13.50 -3.03
N ASP A 245 0.45 -12.99 -4.24
CA ASP A 245 1.76 -12.84 -4.88
C ASP A 245 2.40 -11.51 -4.44
N LEU A 246 3.59 -11.61 -3.87
CA LEU A 246 4.41 -10.45 -3.48
C LEU A 246 5.41 -10.11 -4.58
N ARG A 247 5.72 -8.82 -4.69
CA ARG A 247 6.70 -8.32 -5.66
C ARG A 247 8.11 -8.49 -5.09
N ASP A 248 9.08 -8.72 -5.98
CA ASP A 248 10.49 -8.69 -5.62
C ASP A 248 11.01 -7.24 -5.48
N LEU A 249 10.51 -6.53 -4.45
CA LEU A 249 10.82 -5.13 -4.17
C LEU A 249 11.05 -4.89 -2.69
N GLN A 250 12.05 -4.06 -2.38
CA GLN A 250 12.30 -3.56 -1.02
C GLN A 250 11.21 -2.59 -0.55
N GLY A 251 10.96 -2.59 0.76
CA GLY A 251 9.99 -1.77 1.46
C GLY A 251 8.62 -2.43 1.65
N PRO A 252 7.69 -1.74 2.35
CA PRO A 252 6.40 -2.30 2.71
C PRO A 252 5.50 -2.55 1.51
N GLN A 253 4.90 -3.74 1.47
CA GLN A 253 3.87 -4.11 0.51
C GLN A 253 2.54 -4.30 1.25
N ALA A 254 1.52 -3.55 0.85
CA ALA A 254 0.20 -3.61 1.47
C ALA A 254 -0.70 -4.63 0.76
N VAL A 255 -1.14 -5.65 1.50
CA VAL A 255 -2.11 -6.67 1.10
C VAL A 255 -3.44 -6.32 1.78
N ASP A 256 -4.47 -5.99 1.01
CA ASP A 256 -5.81 -5.81 1.56
C ASP A 256 -6.57 -7.14 1.46
N LEU A 257 -7.27 -7.50 2.52
CA LEU A 257 -8.19 -8.62 2.47
C LEU A 257 -9.40 -8.23 1.60
N PRO A 258 -10.00 -9.17 0.86
CA PRO A 258 -11.19 -8.91 0.04
C PRO A 258 -12.37 -8.36 0.84
N GLU A 259 -12.49 -8.81 2.09
CA GLU A 259 -13.44 -8.31 3.08
C GLU A 259 -12.76 -8.28 4.47
N PRO A 260 -13.17 -7.38 5.38
CA PRO A 260 -12.67 -7.42 6.75
C PRO A 260 -13.06 -8.72 7.46
N VAL A 261 -12.09 -9.39 8.08
CA VAL A 261 -12.30 -10.64 8.84
C VAL A 261 -11.96 -10.40 10.30
N THR A 262 -12.91 -10.68 11.19
CA THR A 262 -12.69 -10.56 12.65
C THR A 262 -11.87 -11.74 13.16
N ALA A 263 -10.73 -11.44 13.78
CA ALA A 263 -9.84 -12.44 14.38
C ALA A 263 -8.98 -11.81 15.49
N ASP A 264 -8.35 -12.64 16.29
CA ASP A 264 -7.34 -12.28 17.29
C ASP A 264 -5.89 -12.57 16.82
N ARG A 265 -5.74 -13.22 15.66
CA ARG A 265 -4.45 -13.62 15.10
C ARG A 265 -4.47 -13.62 13.57
N VAL A 266 -3.30 -13.46 12.97
CA VAL A 266 -3.09 -13.53 11.52
C VAL A 266 -1.84 -14.37 11.28
N ARG A 267 -1.96 -15.45 10.50
CA ARG A 267 -0.83 -16.30 10.09
C ARG A 267 -0.44 -16.03 8.65
N LEU A 268 0.86 -15.93 8.39
CA LEU A 268 1.44 -15.76 7.08
C LEU A 268 2.34 -16.98 6.79
N THR A 269 1.97 -17.80 5.82
CA THR A 269 2.70 -19.03 5.42
C THR A 269 3.38 -18.82 4.08
N ILE A 270 4.63 -19.27 3.96
CA ILE A 270 5.43 -19.16 2.73
C ILE A 270 4.99 -20.27 1.75
N LEU A 271 4.55 -19.89 0.56
CA LEU A 271 4.13 -20.85 -0.48
C LEU A 271 5.11 -20.92 -1.66
N ASP A 272 5.83 -19.84 -1.94
CA ASP A 272 6.86 -19.77 -2.98
C ASP A 272 7.83 -18.63 -2.67
N VAL A 273 9.05 -18.69 -3.23
CA VAL A 273 10.13 -17.73 -2.95
C VAL A 273 10.84 -17.25 -4.21
N TYR A 274 11.29 -16.00 -4.18
CA TYR A 274 12.41 -15.57 -4.99
C TYR A 274 13.70 -16.06 -4.31
N PRO A 275 14.56 -16.83 -5.00
CA PRO A 275 15.77 -17.35 -4.40
C PRO A 275 16.74 -16.23 -4.01
N GLY A 276 17.48 -16.48 -2.93
CA GLY A 276 18.59 -15.64 -2.50
C GLY A 276 19.84 -15.89 -3.34
N ASP A 277 20.67 -14.86 -3.50
CA ASP A 277 21.93 -14.95 -4.22
C ASP A 277 23.02 -15.70 -3.44
N ARG A 278 22.87 -15.82 -2.12
CA ARG A 278 23.89 -16.40 -1.23
C ARG A 278 23.36 -17.39 -0.22
N TYR A 279 22.19 -17.13 0.33
CA TYR A 279 21.58 -17.92 1.38
C TYR A 279 20.18 -18.35 0.96
N GLU A 280 19.81 -19.58 1.33
CA GLU A 280 18.53 -20.18 0.98
C GLU A 280 17.41 -19.70 1.90
N ASP A 281 17.75 -19.23 3.10
CA ASP A 281 16.80 -18.87 4.14
C ASP A 281 15.91 -17.70 3.73
N THR A 282 14.60 -17.87 3.92
CA THR A 282 13.61 -16.84 3.63
C THR A 282 13.41 -15.94 4.84
N ALA A 283 13.42 -14.63 4.59
CA ALA A 283 13.27 -13.61 5.62
C ALA A 283 12.00 -12.78 5.47
N ILE A 284 11.44 -12.33 6.60
CA ILE A 284 10.42 -11.28 6.67
C ILE A 284 10.86 -10.28 7.73
N SER A 285 11.00 -9.00 7.36
CA SER A 285 11.53 -7.98 8.27
C SER A 285 10.49 -7.40 9.20
N GLU A 286 9.26 -7.16 8.73
CA GLU A 286 8.24 -6.48 9.52
C GLU A 286 6.84 -6.83 9.00
N ILE A 287 5.88 -6.91 9.91
CA ILE A 287 4.45 -7.12 9.63
C ILE A 287 3.63 -6.12 10.44
N GLU A 288 2.76 -5.38 9.77
CA GLU A 288 1.76 -4.53 10.44
C GLU A 288 0.35 -4.93 10.03
N ILE A 289 -0.56 -5.07 11.00
CA ILE A 289 -1.96 -5.45 10.76
C ILE A 289 -2.87 -4.22 10.92
N PHE A 290 -3.84 -4.04 10.02
CA PHE A 290 -4.73 -2.88 9.99
C PHE A 290 -6.20 -3.27 9.94
N GLY A 291 -7.01 -2.54 10.71
CA GLY A 291 -8.47 -2.63 10.63
C GLY A 291 -9.07 -1.80 9.50
N PRO A 292 -10.37 -2.01 9.18
CA PRO A 292 -11.05 -1.27 8.14
C PRO A 292 -10.99 0.23 8.42
N ARG A 293 -10.95 1.04 7.35
CA ARG A 293 -11.09 2.48 7.50
C ARG A 293 -12.48 2.76 8.07
N THR A 294 -12.53 3.36 9.25
CA THR A 294 -13.77 3.99 9.71
C THR A 294 -13.99 5.22 8.85
N GLU A 295 -14.93 5.17 7.91
CA GLU A 295 -15.46 6.38 7.31
C GLU A 295 -16.13 7.18 8.43
N GLY A 296 -15.52 8.30 8.81
CA GLY A 296 -16.11 9.21 9.78
C GLY A 296 -17.44 9.72 9.23
N GLY A 297 -18.52 9.49 9.98
CA GLY A 297 -19.84 10.08 9.73
C GLY A 297 -19.88 11.58 9.99
#